data_AF-A0A179VBY8-F1
#
_entry.id   AF-A0A179VBY8-F1
#
_cell.length_a   1.000
_cell.length_b   1.000
_cell.length_c   1.000
_cell.angle_alpha   90.00
_cell.angle_beta   90.00
_cell.angle_gamma   90.00
#
_symmetry.space_group_name_H-M   'P 1'
#
loop_
_entity.id
_entity.type
_entity.pdbx_description
1 polymer ?
#
loop_
_entity_poly.entity_id
_entity_poly.type
_entity_poly.pdbx_seq_one_letter_code
_entity_poly.pdbx_strand_id
1 'polypeptide(L)'
;MHDIIITHYQDEDGIVVTTAASDPAGLTISCDTSGKIVDVGAKPDQLRPLNGEGLSELFTTMGLGAFAHRYDPVDRVTVLSAENPARQEPNR
;
A
#
# COMPACT_ATOMS: atom_id res chain seq x y z
N MET A 1 3.42 14.38 -4.76
CA MET A 1 3.78 13.43 -3.69
C MET A 1 3.12 12.11 -4.04
N HIS A 2 3.84 11.00 -3.96
CA HIS A 2 3.28 9.67 -4.24
C HIS A 2 2.95 9.02 -2.91
N ASP A 3 1.67 8.81 -2.64
CA ASP A 3 1.21 8.13 -1.44
C ASP A 3 1.06 6.63 -1.70
N ILE A 4 1.16 5.84 -0.62
CA ILE A 4 0.81 4.42 -0.62
C ILE A 4 -0.52 4.29 0.12
N ILE A 5 -1.53 3.86 -0.62
CA ILE A 5 -2.89 3.70 -0.11
C ILE A 5 -3.05 2.26 0.37
N ILE A 6 -3.33 2.07 1.66
CA ILE A 6 -3.61 0.75 2.24
C ILE A 6 -5.12 0.56 2.34
N THR A 7 -5.59 -0.58 1.85
CA THR A 7 -6.99 -0.99 1.95
C THR A 7 -7.10 -2.42 2.42
N HIS A 8 -8.15 -2.71 3.18
CA HIS A 8 -8.48 -4.06 3.64
C HIS A 8 -9.83 -4.45 3.04
N TYR A 9 -9.93 -5.67 2.54
CA TYR A 9 -11.19 -6.28 2.19
C TYR A 9 -11.24 -7.71 2.72
N GLN A 10 -12.44 -8.20 2.99
CA GLN A 10 -12.66 -9.61 3.32
C GLN A 10 -13.21 -10.30 2.07
N ASP A 11 -12.60 -11.41 1.69
CA ASP A 11 -13.09 -12.22 0.57
C ASP A 11 -14.25 -13.14 1.00
N GLU A 12 -14.76 -13.92 0.05
CA GLU A 12 -15.89 -14.84 0.27
C GLU A 12 -15.58 -15.98 1.25
N ASP A 13 -14.30 -16.32 1.42
CA ASP A 13 -13.81 -17.36 2.33
C ASP A 13 -13.54 -16.80 3.74
N GLY A 14 -13.80 -15.51 3.96
CA GLY A 14 -13.59 -14.83 5.23
C GLY A 14 -12.13 -14.43 5.48
N ILE A 15 -11.25 -14.55 4.48
CA ILE A 15 -9.85 -14.15 4.57
C ILE A 15 -9.76 -12.64 4.37
N VAL A 16 -9.07 -11.97 5.30
CA VAL A 16 -8.77 -10.55 5.15
C VAL A 16 -7.56 -10.41 4.23
N VAL A 17 -7.73 -9.63 3.17
CA VAL A 17 -6.69 -9.27 2.22
C VAL A 17 -6.36 -7.79 2.38
N THR A 18 -5.08 -7.50 2.51
CA THR A 18 -4.54 -6.15 2.58
C THR A 18 -3.89 -5.80 1.27
N THR A 19 -4.31 -4.69 0.68
CA THR A 19 -3.80 -4.19 -0.60
C THR A 19 -3.12 -2.85 -0.38
N ALA A 20 -1.87 -2.76 -0.83
CA ALA A 20 -1.19 -1.50 -1.02
C ALA A 20 -1.34 -1.07 -2.48
N ALA A 21 -1.75 0.18 -2.73
CA ALA A 21 -1.81 0.80 -4.06
C ALA A 21 -0.94 2.07 -4.15
N SER A 22 -0.22 2.27 -5.26
CA SER A 22 0.51 3.52 -5.52
C SER A 22 -0.46 4.66 -5.84
N ASP A 23 -0.07 5.91 -5.63
CA ASP A 23 -0.81 7.09 -6.13
C ASP A 23 0.08 7.97 -7.03
N PRO A 24 -0.19 8.06 -8.36
CA PRO A 24 -1.32 7.48 -9.08
C PRO A 24 -1.29 5.94 -9.12
N ALA A 25 -2.49 5.34 -9.19
CA ALA A 25 -2.70 3.90 -9.16
C ALA A 25 -2.13 3.19 -10.39
N GLY A 26 -0.85 2.82 -10.31
CA GLY A 26 -0.08 2.13 -11.35
C GLY A 26 0.43 0.75 -10.91
N LEU A 27 0.68 0.54 -9.61
CA LEU A 27 0.99 -0.76 -9.02
C LEU A 27 0.11 -1.01 -7.80
N THR A 28 -0.36 -2.24 -7.67
CA THR A 28 -1.08 -2.74 -6.50
C THR A 28 -0.50 -4.08 -6.08
N ILE A 29 -0.28 -4.30 -4.79
CA ILE A 29 0.15 -5.58 -4.23
C ILE A 29 -0.77 -5.94 -3.08
N SER A 30 -1.32 -7.15 -3.15
CA SER A 30 -2.29 -7.67 -2.19
C SER A 30 -1.71 -8.89 -1.48
N CYS A 31 -1.81 -8.95 -0.16
CA CYS A 31 -1.45 -10.12 0.62
C CYS A 31 -2.56 -10.54 1.59
N ASP A 32 -2.63 -11.83 1.88
CA ASP A 32 -3.51 -12.34 2.93
C ASP A 32 -2.93 -12.07 4.33
N THR A 33 -3.67 -12.50 5.36
CA THR A 33 -3.25 -12.38 6.77
C THR A 33 -1.98 -13.17 7.11
N SER A 34 -1.57 -14.15 6.30
CA SER A 34 -0.29 -14.85 6.47
C SER A 34 0.88 -14.04 5.91
N GLY A 35 0.60 -13.01 5.10
CA GLY A 35 1.59 -12.24 4.37
C GLY A 35 1.94 -12.82 3.01
N LYS A 36 1.25 -13.88 2.57
CA LYS A 36 1.41 -14.43 1.22
C LYS A 36 0.83 -13.43 0.22
N ILE A 37 1.60 -13.07 -0.79
CA ILE A 37 1.10 -12.27 -1.92
C ILE A 37 0.07 -13.12 -2.68
N VAL A 38 -1.15 -12.60 -2.77
CA VAL A 38 -2.29 -13.25 -3.45
C VAL A 38 -2.60 -12.61 -4.79
N ASP A 39 -2.27 -11.32 -4.97
CA ASP A 39 -2.49 -10.60 -6.22
C ASP A 39 -1.47 -9.46 -6.43
N VAL A 40 -1.15 -9.20 -7.70
CA VAL A 40 -0.33 -8.07 -8.15
C VAL A 40 -0.96 -7.48 -9.42
N GLY A 41 -1.54 -6.30 -9.28
CA GLY A 41 -2.04 -5.51 -10.41
C GLY A 41 -1.03 -4.47 -10.88
N ALA A 42 -0.81 -4.35 -12.18
CA ALA A 42 0.13 -3.39 -12.77
C ALA A 42 -0.46 -2.72 -14.02
N LYS A 43 -0.24 -1.41 -14.17
CA LYS A 43 -0.57 -0.64 -15.37
C LYS A 43 0.72 -0.24 -16.09
N PRO A 44 1.13 -0.98 -17.13
CA PRO A 44 2.43 -0.78 -17.79
C PRO A 44 2.67 0.65 -18.24
N ASP A 45 1.65 1.35 -18.76
CA ASP A 45 1.81 2.73 -19.24
C ASP A 45 2.18 3.72 -18.12
N GLN A 46 1.80 3.44 -16.87
CA GLN A 46 2.16 4.25 -15.72
C GLN A 46 3.50 3.83 -15.09
N LEU A 47 3.93 2.59 -15.31
CA LEU A 47 5.18 2.04 -14.77
C LEU A 47 6.36 2.16 -15.73
N ARG A 48 6.12 2.25 -17.04
CA ARG A 48 7.14 2.44 -18.08
C ARG A 48 8.09 3.63 -17.86
N PRO A 49 7.65 4.77 -17.30
CA PRO A 49 8.56 5.85 -16.97
C PRO A 49 9.58 5.50 -15.87
N LEU A 50 9.29 4.48 -15.06
CA LEU A 50 10.24 3.95 -14.06
C LEU A 50 11.28 3.09 -14.78
N ASN A 51 12.54 3.25 -14.40
CA ASN A 51 13.58 2.29 -14.78
C ASN A 51 13.44 1.01 -13.93
N GLY A 52 14.27 0.00 -14.20
CA GLY A 52 14.22 -1.27 -13.46
C GLY A 52 14.44 -1.12 -11.95
N GLU A 53 15.28 -0.15 -11.55
CA GLU A 53 15.54 0.15 -10.14
C GLU A 53 14.31 0.76 -9.46
N GLY A 54 13.70 1.80 -10.06
CA GLY A 54 12.50 2.44 -9.52
C GLY A 54 11.29 1.51 -9.48
N LEU A 55 11.16 0.59 -10.46
CA LEU A 55 10.13 -0.44 -10.41
C LEU A 55 10.38 -1.43 -9.26
N SER A 56 11.63 -1.84 -9.04
CA SER A 56 12.00 -2.76 -7.96
C SER A 56 11.78 -2.13 -6.58
N GLU A 57 12.15 -0.86 -6.42
CA GLU A 57 11.93 -0.10 -5.20
C GLU A 57 10.43 0.04 -4.91
N LEU A 58 9.66 0.45 -5.92
CA LEU A 58 8.21 0.57 -5.78
C LEU A 58 7.60 -0.77 -5.41
N PHE A 59 7.90 -1.85 -6.13
CA PHE A 59 7.38 -3.19 -5.83
C PHE A 59 7.70 -3.63 -4.40
N THR A 60 8.94 -3.44 -3.95
CA THR A 60 9.36 -3.82 -2.60
C THR A 60 8.64 -3.00 -1.54
N THR A 61 8.53 -1.69 -1.75
CA THR A 61 7.86 -0.78 -0.81
C THR A 61 6.37 -1.10 -0.70
N MET A 62 5.70 -1.37 -1.83
CA MET A 62 4.30 -1.78 -1.87
C MET A 62 4.08 -3.12 -1.15
N GLY A 63 4.94 -4.11 -1.39
CA GLY A 63 4.83 -5.42 -0.75
C GLY A 63 5.03 -5.34 0.76
N LEU A 64 6.01 -4.54 1.21
CA LEU A 64 6.23 -4.29 2.63
C LEU A 64 5.06 -3.53 3.27
N GLY A 65 4.46 -2.57 2.57
CA GLY A 65 3.27 -1.86 3.02
C GLY A 65 2.08 -2.81 3.23
N ALA A 66 1.77 -3.63 2.23
CA ALA A 66 0.70 -4.62 2.37
C ALA A 66 0.96 -5.60 3.54
N PHE A 67 2.20 -6.10 3.63
CA PHE A 67 2.60 -7.04 4.68
C PHE A 67 2.52 -6.43 6.07
N ALA A 68 3.08 -5.24 6.28
CA ALA A 68 3.18 -4.60 7.59
C ALA A 68 1.80 -4.27 8.17
N HIS A 69 0.86 -3.90 7.31
CA HIS A 69 -0.47 -3.45 7.71
C HIS A 69 -1.52 -4.58 7.72
N ARG A 70 -1.15 -5.85 7.49
CA ARG A 70 -2.11 -6.97 7.39
C ARG A 70 -2.95 -7.27 8.63
N TYR A 71 -2.56 -6.71 9.79
CA TYR A 71 -3.29 -6.85 11.04
C TYR A 71 -3.81 -5.51 11.57
N ASP A 72 -3.72 -4.45 10.76
CA ASP A 72 -4.37 -3.19 11.12
C ASP A 72 -5.87 -3.46 11.34
N PRO A 73 -6.48 -2.82 12.34
CA PRO A 73 -7.92 -2.93 12.56
C PRO A 73 -8.65 -2.56 11.27
N VAL A 74 -9.71 -3.31 10.92
CA VAL A 74 -10.52 -3.07 9.71
C VAL A 74 -11.34 -1.76 9.79
N ASP A 75 -11.02 -0.87 10.72
CA ASP A 75 -11.64 0.44 10.89
C ASP A 75 -10.97 1.48 9.98
N ARG A 76 -11.51 1.58 8.76
CA ARG A 76 -11.31 2.66 7.76
C ARG A 76 -9.92 2.69 7.11
N VAL A 77 -9.95 3.05 5.82
CA VAL A 77 -8.78 3.26 4.94
C VAL A 77 -7.67 4.03 5.67
N THR A 78 -6.54 3.37 5.92
CA THR A 78 -5.34 4.01 6.46
C THR A 78 -4.52 4.57 5.30
N VAL A 79 -4.52 5.90 5.14
CA VAL A 79 -3.61 6.59 4.21
C VAL A 79 -2.30 6.85 4.94
N LEU A 80 -1.22 6.19 4.52
CA LEU A 80 0.11 6.41 5.07
C LEU A 80 0.78 7.54 4.29
N SER A 81 0.57 8.78 4.75
CA SER A 81 1.31 9.93 4.23
C SER A 81 2.62 10.11 5.02
N ALA A 82 3.75 10.19 4.33
CA ALA A 82 5.07 10.41 4.93
C ALA A 82 5.32 11.89 5.29
N GLU A 83 4.46 12.50 6.10
CA GLU A 83 4.69 13.83 6.67
C GLU A 83 4.95 13.79 8.19
N ASN A 84 6.21 14.01 8.52
CA ASN A 84 6.82 14.46 9.77
C ASN A 84 5.87 14.99 10.89
N PRO A 85 5.81 14.37 12.09
CA PRO A 85 4.98 14.85 13.20
C PRO A 85 5.54 16.10 13.93
N ALA A 86 6.56 16.78 13.39
CA ALA A 86 7.21 17.91 14.05
C ALA A 86 6.49 19.28 13.92
N ARG A 87 5.19 19.32 13.61
CA ARG A 87 4.42 20.58 13.66
C ARG A 87 2.97 20.36 14.08
N GLN A 88 2.74 20.22 15.38
CA GLN A 88 1.50 20.70 15.99
C GLN A 88 1.64 20.83 17.51
N GLU A 89 2.36 21.85 17.94
CA GLU A 89 1.91 22.78 18.99
C GLU A 89 2.47 24.17 18.57
N PRO A 90 1.71 25.29 18.68
CA PRO A 90 1.18 25.72 19.97
C PRO A 90 -0.23 26.38 19.94
N ASN A 91 -0.93 26.17 21.06
CA ASN A 91 -1.71 27.15 21.82
C ASN A 91 -2.83 27.95 21.09
N ARG A 92 -4.08 27.64 21.41
CA ARG A 92 -5.09 28.61 21.89
C ARG A 92 -6.31 27.93 22.49
#